data_AF-A0A822GJT5-F1
#
_entry.id   AF-A0A822GJT5-F1
#
_cell.length_a   1.000
_cell.length_b   1.000
_cell.length_c   1.000
_cell.angle_alpha   90.00
_cell.angle_beta   90.00
_cell.angle_gamma   90.00
#
_symmetry.space_group_name_H-M   'P 1'
#
loop_
_entity.id
_entity.type
_entity.pdbx_description
1 polymer ?
#
loop_
_entity_poly.entity_id
_entity_poly.type
_entity_poly.pdbx_seq_one_letter_code
_entity_poly.pdbx_strand_id
1 'polypeptide(L)'
;LYGFADPEGGLWPTEWHDCVRLIATKSPTLVSQSVSYVPLKAAMPLKPEQVTKEDNSALKSKLNTIFSSYLNAKAFIDRFGFEQSAYTLSVYYLETYRVRHSLVPSAFQCIFSYLEDPGLIRDKYGLWTLMAAVGRKCFDIYVDEMKNM
;
A
#
# COMPACT_ATOMS: atom_id res chain seq x y z
N LEU A 1 2.06 -12.25 -0.71
CA LEU A 1 1.55 -13.62 -0.90
C LEU A 1 2.05 -14.24 -2.20
N TYR A 2 1.74 -13.66 -3.36
CA TYR A 2 2.02 -14.29 -4.66
C TYR A 2 3.05 -13.56 -5.53
N GLY A 3 3.81 -12.60 -4.98
CA GLY A 3 4.87 -11.90 -5.73
C GLY A 3 4.41 -10.93 -6.83
N PHE A 4 3.11 -10.71 -7.03
CA PHE A 4 2.58 -9.86 -8.13
C PHE A 4 3.19 -8.46 -8.23
N ALA A 5 3.54 -7.86 -7.09
CA ALA A 5 4.12 -6.52 -7.01
C ALA A 5 5.60 -6.56 -6.60
N ASP A 6 6.26 -7.71 -6.68
CA ASP A 6 7.64 -7.92 -6.26
C ASP A 6 8.53 -8.29 -7.46
N PRO A 7 9.15 -7.31 -8.12
CA PRO A 7 9.97 -7.56 -9.31
C PRO A 7 11.23 -8.37 -8.99
N GLU A 8 11.70 -8.36 -7.75
CA GLU A 8 12.87 -9.16 -7.33
C GLU A 8 12.51 -10.61 -6.99
N GLY A 9 11.21 -10.91 -6.88
CA GLY A 9 10.74 -12.25 -6.58
C GLY A 9 10.94 -13.24 -7.73
N GLY A 10 11.05 -12.78 -8.98
CA GLY A 10 11.26 -13.63 -10.16
C GLY A 10 10.11 -14.59 -10.49
N LEU A 11 8.98 -14.50 -9.77
CA LEU A 11 7.81 -15.37 -9.98
C LEU A 11 6.99 -14.98 -11.22
N TRP A 12 7.05 -13.72 -11.66
CA TRP A 12 6.22 -13.20 -12.74
C TRP A 12 7.07 -12.65 -13.89
N PRO A 13 6.56 -12.70 -15.13
CA PRO A 13 7.22 -12.08 -16.28
C PRO A 13 7.43 -10.58 -16.09
N THR A 14 8.46 -10.01 -16.72
CA THR A 14 8.76 -8.58 -16.63
C THR A 14 7.60 -7.72 -17.14
N GLU A 15 6.93 -8.18 -18.20
CA GLU A 15 5.78 -7.49 -18.81
C GLU A 15 4.60 -7.38 -17.84
N TRP A 16 4.44 -8.36 -16.93
CA TRP A 16 3.45 -8.27 -15.86
C TRP A 16 3.76 -7.11 -14.93
N HIS A 17 5.03 -6.96 -14.52
CA HIS A 17 5.46 -5.86 -13.66
C HIS A 17 5.30 -4.51 -14.36
N ASP A 18 5.59 -4.43 -15.66
CA ASP A 18 5.37 -3.21 -16.46
C ASP A 18 3.88 -2.85 -16.54
N CYS A 19 3.00 -3.84 -16.73
CA CYS A 19 1.56 -3.63 -16.66
C CYS A 19 1.12 -3.12 -15.29
N VAL A 20 1.60 -3.72 -14.20
CA VAL A 20 1.26 -3.30 -12.83
C VAL A 20 1.71 -1.86 -12.57
N ARG A 21 2.91 -1.48 -13.02
CA ARG A 21 3.40 -0.09 -12.93
C ARG A 21 2.50 0.86 -13.71
N LEU A 22 2.15 0.53 -14.95
CA LEU A 22 1.27 1.35 -15.78
C LEU A 22 -0.11 1.52 -15.15
N ILE A 23 -0.69 0.43 -14.63
CA ILE A 23 -1.97 0.46 -13.91
C ILE A 23 -1.87 1.41 -12.71
N ALA A 24 -0.81 1.30 -11.91
CA ALA A 24 -0.61 2.14 -10.73
C ALA A 24 -0.62 3.65 -11.05
N THR A 25 -0.03 4.06 -12.19
CA THR A 25 -0.04 5.47 -12.62
C THR A 25 -1.45 6.01 -12.95
N LYS A 26 -2.40 5.13 -13.29
CA LYS A 26 -3.75 5.50 -13.75
C LYS A 26 -4.85 5.18 -12.73
N SER A 27 -4.57 4.32 -11.76
CA SER A 27 -5.56 3.91 -10.76
C SER A 27 -5.96 5.07 -9.84
N PRO A 28 -7.24 5.18 -9.44
CA PRO A 28 -7.64 6.11 -8.39
C PRO A 28 -7.03 5.71 -7.05
N THR A 29 -7.01 6.65 -6.09
CA THR A 29 -6.61 6.37 -4.71
C THR A 29 -7.57 5.40 -4.03
N LEU A 30 -7.06 4.55 -3.13
CA LEU A 30 -7.84 3.56 -2.38
C LEU A 30 -8.49 4.13 -1.12
N VAL A 31 -9.00 5.36 -1.19
CA VAL A 31 -9.84 5.96 -0.15
C VAL A 31 -11.30 5.64 -0.42
N SER A 32 -12.03 5.29 0.64
CA SER A 32 -13.45 4.99 0.52
C SER A 32 -14.24 6.28 0.73
N GLN A 33 -15.11 6.62 -0.22
CA GLN A 33 -16.09 7.72 -0.03
C GLN A 33 -17.11 7.42 1.09
N SER A 34 -17.12 6.19 1.60
CA SER A 34 -17.94 5.78 2.75
C SER A 34 -17.04 5.23 3.85
N VAL A 35 -17.34 5.52 5.12
CA VAL A 35 -16.58 5.08 6.31
C VAL A 35 -16.50 3.54 6.47
N SER A 36 -17.11 2.79 5.54
CA SER A 36 -17.18 1.35 5.54
C SER A 36 -16.20 0.76 4.52
N TYR A 37 -15.28 -0.10 4.97
CA TYR A 37 -14.38 -0.90 4.12
C TYR A 37 -15.11 -1.97 3.27
N VAL A 38 -16.44 -2.00 3.30
CA VAL A 38 -17.30 -2.95 2.57
C VAL A 38 -17.01 -3.01 1.07
N PRO A 39 -16.78 -1.90 0.34
CA PRO A 39 -16.45 -1.97 -1.09
C PRO A 39 -15.14 -2.72 -1.34
N LEU A 40 -14.17 -2.56 -0.43
CA LEU A 40 -12.88 -3.26 -0.50
C LEU A 40 -13.10 -4.76 -0.30
N LYS A 41 -13.89 -5.17 0.70
CA LYS A 41 -14.23 -6.58 0.94
C LYS A 41 -14.96 -7.23 -0.23
N ALA A 42 -15.85 -6.49 -0.90
CA ALA A 42 -16.59 -6.97 -2.06
C ALA A 42 -15.72 -7.09 -3.32
N ALA A 43 -14.67 -6.28 -3.45
CA ALA A 43 -13.75 -6.30 -4.58
C ALA A 43 -12.58 -7.30 -4.41
N MET A 44 -12.44 -7.92 -3.24
CA MET A 44 -11.39 -8.92 -3.02
C MET A 44 -11.72 -10.22 -3.75
N PRO A 45 -10.80 -10.75 -4.58
CA PRO A 45 -11.00 -12.05 -5.25
C PRO A 45 -11.06 -13.22 -4.27
N LEU A 46 -10.49 -13.05 -3.08
CA LEU A 46 -10.42 -14.06 -2.03
C LEU A 46 -11.61 -13.90 -1.09
N LYS A 47 -12.36 -14.98 -0.91
CA LYS A 47 -13.38 -15.05 0.14
C LYS A 47 -12.70 -15.08 1.51
N PRO A 48 -13.31 -14.54 2.58
CA PRO A 48 -12.75 -14.55 3.94
C PRO A 48 -12.34 -15.96 4.41
N GLU A 49 -13.07 -16.98 3.96
CA GLU A 49 -12.85 -18.40 4.27
C GLU A 49 -11.56 -18.98 3.64
N GLN A 50 -11.02 -18.33 2.61
CA GLN A 50 -9.82 -18.75 1.88
C GLN A 50 -8.54 -18.12 2.45
N VAL A 51 -8.67 -17.17 3.37
CA VAL A 51 -7.54 -16.45 3.97
C VAL A 51 -7.04 -17.25 5.16
N THR A 52 -5.83 -17.76 5.07
CA THR A 52 -5.20 -18.52 6.16
C THR A 52 -4.50 -17.60 7.16
N LYS A 53 -4.21 -18.12 8.36
CA LYS A 53 -3.40 -17.40 9.35
C LYS A 53 -1.98 -17.19 8.84
N GLU A 54 -1.45 -18.17 8.09
CA GLU A 54 -0.16 -18.07 7.41
C GLU A 54 -0.13 -16.89 6.44
N ASP A 55 -1.22 -16.64 5.71
CA ASP A 55 -1.27 -15.56 4.74
C ASP A 55 -1.14 -14.19 5.39
N ASN A 56 -1.90 -13.94 6.47
CA ASN A 56 -1.78 -12.69 7.22
C ASN A 56 -0.39 -12.54 7.84
N SER A 57 0.20 -13.64 8.34
CA SER A 57 1.56 -13.62 8.88
C SER A 57 2.59 -13.20 7.83
N ALA A 58 2.48 -13.72 6.60
CA ALA A 58 3.35 -13.35 5.49
C ALA A 58 3.21 -11.86 5.10
N LEU A 59 1.98 -11.32 5.08
CA LEU A 59 1.75 -9.89 4.83
C LEU A 59 2.38 -9.02 5.93
N LYS A 60 2.17 -9.38 7.20
CA LYS A 60 2.78 -8.68 8.34
C LYS A 60 4.30 -8.71 8.31
N SER A 61 4.88 -9.86 7.96
CA SER A 61 6.33 -9.99 7.79
C SER A 61 6.85 -8.99 6.74
N LYS A 62 6.20 -8.93 5.58
CA LYS A 62 6.58 -7.98 4.52
C LYS A 62 6.44 -6.52 4.95
N LEU A 63 5.35 -6.18 5.65
CA LEU A 63 5.16 -4.85 6.24
C LEU A 63 6.25 -4.50 7.25
N ASN A 64 6.61 -5.43 8.14
CA ASN A 64 7.67 -5.22 9.12
C ASN A 64 9.03 -4.97 8.45
N THR A 65 9.33 -5.66 7.35
CA THR A 65 10.54 -5.40 6.56
C THR A 65 10.51 -3.99 5.96
N ILE A 66 9.40 -3.63 5.29
CA ILE A 66 9.24 -2.33 4.62
C ILE A 66 9.34 -1.17 5.63
N PHE A 67 8.67 -1.28 6.77
CA PHE A 67 8.57 -0.23 7.79
C PHE A 67 9.50 -0.43 8.98
N SER A 68 10.56 -1.23 8.83
CA SER A 68 11.52 -1.55 9.90
C SER A 68 12.16 -0.33 10.56
N SER A 69 12.38 0.75 9.79
CA SER A 69 12.95 2.01 10.28
C SER A 69 11.93 2.94 10.94
N TYR A 70 10.63 2.64 10.89
CA TYR A 70 9.57 3.52 11.40
C TYR A 70 9.21 3.17 12.84
N LEU A 71 9.39 4.13 13.75
CA LEU A 71 9.09 3.98 15.17
C LEU A 71 7.61 3.58 15.36
N ASN A 72 7.38 2.58 16.21
CA ASN A 72 6.05 2.03 16.53
C ASN A 72 5.32 1.31 15.38
N ALA A 73 5.84 1.24 14.15
CA ALA A 73 5.17 0.53 13.05
C ALA A 73 4.87 -0.92 13.41
N LYS A 74 5.85 -1.63 14.00
CA LYS A 74 5.69 -3.01 14.44
C LYS A 74 4.51 -3.22 15.38
N ALA A 75 4.33 -2.33 16.36
CA ALA A 75 3.27 -2.43 17.36
C ALA A 75 1.86 -2.34 16.73
N PHE A 76 1.71 -1.55 15.66
CA PHE A 76 0.48 -1.48 14.88
C PHE A 76 0.32 -2.72 13.97
N ILE A 77 1.36 -3.09 13.22
CA ILE A 77 1.35 -4.24 12.29
C ILE A 77 1.00 -5.54 13.02
N ASP A 78 1.52 -5.76 14.23
CA ASP A 78 1.23 -6.95 15.02
C ASP A 78 -0.27 -7.10 15.30
N ARG A 79 -1.01 -5.99 15.43
CA ARG A 79 -2.47 -5.96 15.69
C ARG A 79 -3.32 -6.08 14.43
N PHE A 80 -2.74 -5.97 13.23
CA PHE A 80 -3.51 -5.97 11.99
C PHE A 80 -4.19 -7.32 11.71
N GLY A 81 -5.44 -7.26 11.25
CA GLY A 81 -6.06 -8.38 10.55
C GLY A 81 -5.54 -8.45 9.11
N PHE A 82 -5.97 -9.48 8.39
CA PHE A 82 -5.61 -9.63 6.98
C PHE A 82 -6.03 -8.41 6.14
N GLU A 83 -7.21 -7.86 6.41
CA GLU A 83 -7.77 -6.70 5.70
C GLU A 83 -6.87 -5.47 5.84
N GLN A 84 -6.41 -5.17 7.06
CA GLN A 84 -5.53 -4.03 7.34
C GLN A 84 -4.14 -4.23 6.72
N SER A 85 -3.59 -5.45 6.83
CA SER A 85 -2.30 -5.80 6.23
C SER A 85 -2.33 -5.71 4.70
N ALA A 86 -3.37 -6.26 4.08
CA ALA A 86 -3.56 -6.24 2.64
C ALA A 86 -3.76 -4.80 2.13
N TYR A 87 -4.65 -4.04 2.78
CA TYR A 87 -4.87 -2.63 2.45
C TYR A 87 -3.58 -1.81 2.51
N THR A 88 -2.83 -1.94 3.60
CA THR A 88 -1.58 -1.18 3.78
C THR A 88 -0.55 -1.51 2.70
N LEU A 89 -0.39 -2.79 2.36
CA LEU A 89 0.51 -3.19 1.27
C LEU A 89 0.01 -2.70 -0.09
N SER A 90 -1.29 -2.76 -0.35
CA SER A 90 -1.87 -2.27 -1.60
C SER A 90 -1.61 -0.77 -1.79
N VAL A 91 -1.85 0.05 -0.76
CA VAL A 91 -1.55 1.49 -0.82
C VAL A 91 -0.05 1.73 -0.99
N TYR A 92 0.79 1.02 -0.22
CA TYR A 92 2.24 1.13 -0.35
C TYR A 92 2.73 0.89 -1.78
N TYR A 93 2.36 -0.24 -2.40
CA TYR A 93 2.80 -0.56 -3.76
C TYR A 93 2.20 0.39 -4.79
N LEU A 94 0.91 0.71 -4.66
CA LEU A 94 0.24 1.62 -5.58
C LEU A 94 0.92 2.99 -5.61
N GLU A 95 1.10 3.61 -4.44
CA GLU A 95 1.61 4.97 -4.37
C GLU A 95 3.12 5.05 -4.63
N THR A 96 3.91 4.04 -4.23
CA THR A 96 5.34 4.02 -4.58
C THR A 96 5.57 3.82 -6.07
N TYR A 97 4.78 2.96 -6.74
CA TYR A 97 4.84 2.84 -8.20
C TYR A 97 4.30 4.06 -8.92
N ARG A 98 3.21 4.67 -8.42
CA ARG A 98 2.67 5.90 -8.99
C ARG A 98 3.71 7.01 -8.98
N VAL A 99 4.39 7.22 -7.84
CA VAL A 99 5.42 8.26 -7.72
C VAL A 99 6.61 7.99 -8.64
N ARG A 100 7.10 6.75 -8.68
CA ARG A 100 8.28 6.39 -9.48
C ARG A 100 8.05 6.42 -10.99
N HIS A 101 6.84 6.11 -11.46
CA HIS A 101 6.60 5.87 -12.88
C HIS A 101 5.65 6.87 -13.54
N SER A 102 5.01 7.75 -12.76
CA SER A 102 4.16 8.78 -13.34
C SER A 102 5.00 9.89 -13.98
N LEU A 103 4.58 10.32 -15.17
CA LEU A 103 5.13 11.50 -15.85
C LEU A 103 4.55 12.82 -15.30
N VAL A 104 3.58 12.73 -14.38
CA VAL A 104 2.89 13.89 -13.81
C VAL A 104 3.52 14.22 -12.45
N PRO A 105 4.17 15.37 -12.27
CA PRO A 105 4.83 15.73 -11.00
C PRO A 105 3.89 15.78 -9.79
N SER A 106 2.61 16.11 -10.01
CA SER A 106 1.59 16.11 -8.95
C SER A 106 1.13 14.72 -8.53
N ALA A 107 1.61 13.65 -9.15
CA ALA A 107 1.22 12.28 -8.79
C ALA A 107 1.52 11.93 -7.33
N PHE A 108 2.58 12.50 -6.75
CA PHE A 108 2.89 12.37 -5.32
C PHE A 108 1.75 12.87 -4.42
N GLN A 109 0.99 13.89 -4.84
CA GLN A 109 -0.09 14.48 -4.04
C GLN A 109 -1.24 13.49 -3.76
N CYS A 110 -1.34 12.39 -4.51
CA CYS A 110 -2.33 11.34 -4.26
C CYS A 110 -2.23 10.75 -2.85
N ILE A 111 -1.05 10.80 -2.21
CA ILE A 111 -0.89 10.34 -0.84
C ILE A 111 -1.72 11.16 0.17
N PHE A 112 -1.94 12.45 -0.11
CA PHE A 112 -2.67 13.34 0.80
C PHE A 112 -4.12 12.92 0.96
N SER A 113 -4.72 12.33 -0.08
CA SER A 113 -6.07 11.76 0.00
C SER A 113 -6.20 10.76 1.16
N TYR A 114 -5.19 9.93 1.43
CA TYR A 114 -5.20 8.98 2.55
C TYR A 114 -4.96 9.65 3.91
N LEU A 115 -4.16 10.71 3.94
CA LEU A 115 -3.84 11.44 5.18
C LEU A 115 -4.99 12.34 5.64
N GLU A 116 -5.82 12.78 4.69
CA GLU A 116 -7.00 13.62 4.92
C GLU A 116 -8.28 12.79 5.13
N ASP A 117 -8.23 11.48 4.90
CA ASP A 117 -9.39 10.59 5.04
C ASP A 117 -9.87 10.50 6.50
N PRO A 118 -11.10 10.95 6.82
CA PRO A 118 -11.60 10.94 8.19
C PRO A 118 -11.77 9.54 8.78
N GLY A 119 -11.96 8.52 7.93
CA GLY A 119 -12.10 7.13 8.35
C GLY A 119 -10.77 6.57 8.84
N LEU A 120 -9.69 6.83 8.10
CA LEU A 120 -8.33 6.49 8.50
C LEU A 120 -7.89 7.25 9.74
N ILE A 121 -8.13 8.56 9.81
CA ILE A 121 -7.74 9.40 10.96
C ILE A 121 -8.37 8.88 12.27
N ARG A 122 -9.63 8.42 12.22
CA ARG A 122 -10.37 7.92 13.39
C ARG A 122 -10.17 6.42 13.63
N ASP A 123 -9.40 5.75 12.78
CA ASP A 123 -9.21 4.30 12.88
C ASP A 123 -8.45 3.90 14.16
N LYS A 124 -9.00 2.92 14.86
CA LYS A 124 -8.45 2.40 16.12
C LYS A 124 -7.27 1.45 15.94
N TYR A 125 -7.05 0.93 14.73
CA TYR A 125 -5.95 0.02 14.46
C TYR A 125 -4.64 0.77 14.15
N GLY A 126 -4.70 2.08 13.93
CA GLY A 126 -3.54 2.91 13.62
C GLY A 126 -3.17 2.88 12.14
N LEU A 127 -4.12 2.61 11.25
CA LEU A 127 -3.91 2.62 9.81
C LEU A 127 -3.37 3.98 9.32
N TRP A 128 -3.88 5.09 9.85
CA TRP A 128 -3.40 6.43 9.49
C TRP A 128 -1.90 6.61 9.76
N THR A 129 -1.40 6.10 10.88
CA THR A 129 0.03 6.15 11.22
C THR A 129 0.87 5.41 10.18
N LEU A 130 0.37 4.28 9.67
CA LEU A 130 1.03 3.53 8.60
C LEU A 130 0.91 4.26 7.25
N MET A 131 -0.21 4.93 6.97
CA MET A 131 -0.34 5.77 5.77
C MET A 131 0.63 6.96 5.79
N ALA A 132 0.85 7.58 6.97
CA ALA A 132 1.88 8.59 7.15
C ALA A 132 3.29 8.03 6.89
N ALA A 133 3.56 6.81 7.35
CA ALA A 133 4.82 6.12 7.06
C ALA A 133 4.99 5.81 5.56
N VAL A 134 3.92 5.38 4.87
CA VAL A 134 3.89 5.23 3.41
C VAL A 134 4.21 6.57 2.74
N GLY A 135 3.57 7.66 3.19
CA GLY A 135 3.79 8.97 2.61
C GLY A 135 5.22 9.49 2.76
N ARG A 136 5.88 9.19 3.88
CA ARG A 136 7.32 9.48 4.02
C ARG A 136 8.15 8.73 2.99
N LYS A 137 7.90 7.43 2.77
CA LYS A 137 8.58 6.66 1.72
C LYS A 137 8.29 7.20 0.32
N CYS A 138 7.04 7.53 0.02
CA CYS A 138 6.67 8.15 -1.25
C CYS A 138 7.39 9.48 -1.45
N PHE A 139 7.59 10.27 -0.38
CA PHE A 139 8.32 11.53 -0.44
C PHE A 139 9.81 11.32 -0.69
N ASP A 140 10.42 10.33 -0.02
CA ASP A 140 11.82 9.98 -0.26
C ASP A 140 12.05 9.59 -1.73
N ILE A 141 11.15 8.76 -2.30
CA ILE A 141 11.19 8.39 -3.72
C ILE A 141 10.96 9.63 -4.60
N TYR A 142 9.96 10.46 -4.28
CA TYR A 142 9.69 11.68 -5.04
C TYR A 142 10.92 12.59 -5.12
N VAL A 143 11.59 12.83 -4.00
CA VAL A 143 12.80 13.65 -3.93
C VAL A 143 13.94 13.03 -4.74
N ASP A 144 14.07 11.70 -4.74
CA ASP A 144 15.06 11.00 -5.55
C ASP A 144 14.78 11.16 -7.05
N GLU A 145 13.55 10.91 -7.49
CA GLU A 145 13.14 11.09 -8.89
C GLU A 145 13.31 12.56 -9.35
N MET A 146 12.97 13.53 -8.51
CA MET A 146 13.12 14.95 -8.81
C MET A 146 14.58 15.41 -8.92
N LYS A 147 15.54 14.71 -8.29
CA LYS A 147 16.97 14.99 -8.47
C LYS A 147 17.53 14.41 -9.76
N ASN A 148 16.86 13.39 -10.31
CA ASN A 148 17.26 12.67 -11.51
C ASN A 148 16.55 13.19 -12.79
N MET A 149 15.65 14.18 -12.64
CA MET A 149 15.03 14.94 -13.74
C MET A 149 15.85 16.18 -14.10
#